data_AF-A0A7Z1R246-F1
#
_entry.id   AF-A0A7Z1R246-F1
#
_cell.length_a   1.000
_cell.length_b   1.000
_cell.length_c   1.000
_cell.angle_alpha   90.00
_cell.angle_beta   90.00
_cell.angle_gamma   90.00
#
_symmetry.space_group_name_H-M   'P 1'
#
loop_
_entity.id
_entity.type
_entity.pdbx_description
1 polymer ?
#
loop_
_entity_poly.entity_id
_entity_poly.type
_entity_poly.pdbx_seq_one_letter_code
_entity_poly.pdbx_strand_id
1 'polypeptide(L)'
;MRQRAGLDDDTLGIVLQTLKTVGERRLDRQTRLRLDEEDHFPSELVQELLGPDVGLHLLFLPEEVGGLGGGGRDLFRVSEEMA
;
A
#
# COMPACT_ATOMS: atom_id res chain seq x y z
N MET A 1 14.49 1.03 26.54
CA MET A 1 14.28 0.03 25.45
C MET A 1 13.69 0.77 24.27
N ARG A 2 14.20 0.59 23.04
CA ARG A 2 13.52 1.12 21.83
C ARG A 2 12.28 0.25 21.59
N GLN A 3 11.10 0.87 21.55
CA GLN A 3 9.90 0.22 21.05
C GLN A 3 10.14 -0.12 19.57
N ARG A 4 9.81 -1.36 19.18
CA ARG A 4 9.95 -1.77 17.77
C ARG A 4 8.79 -1.15 17.01
N ALA A 5 9.08 -0.43 15.92
CA ALA A 5 8.07 0.06 14.98
C ALA A 5 7.33 -1.11 14.34
N GLY A 6 6.05 -0.94 14.06
CA GLY A 6 5.21 -1.97 13.49
C GLY A 6 3.74 -1.80 13.85
N LEU A 7 2.87 -2.05 12.87
CA LEU A 7 1.44 -2.11 13.09
C LEU A 7 1.06 -3.36 13.89
N ASP A 8 0.00 -3.26 14.69
CA ASP A 8 -0.69 -4.44 15.18
C ASP A 8 -1.35 -5.22 14.03
N ASP A 9 -1.70 -6.47 14.29
CA ASP A 9 -2.19 -7.38 13.25
C ASP A 9 -3.54 -6.95 12.66
N ASP A 10 -4.41 -6.31 13.45
CA ASP A 10 -5.71 -5.86 12.98
C ASP A 10 -5.55 -4.64 12.06
N THR A 11 -4.75 -3.66 12.47
CA THR A 11 -4.44 -2.48 11.65
C THR A 11 -3.75 -2.88 10.34
N LEU A 12 -2.76 -3.77 10.39
CA LEU A 12 -2.10 -4.28 9.19
C LEU A 12 -3.10 -5.01 8.28
N GLY A 13 -3.99 -5.82 8.85
CA GLY A 13 -5.02 -6.54 8.10
C GLY A 13 -5.94 -5.60 7.31
N ILE A 14 -6.35 -4.48 7.91
CA ILE A 14 -7.18 -3.46 7.26
C ILE A 14 -6.44 -2.80 6.07
N VAL A 15 -5.15 -2.47 6.27
CA VAL A 15 -4.33 -1.89 5.20
C VAL A 15 -4.25 -2.86 4.02
N LEU A 16 -3.88 -4.12 4.27
CA LEU A 16 -3.72 -5.13 3.21
C LEU A 16 -5.04 -5.37 2.48
N GLN A 17 -6.16 -5.43 3.18
CA GLN A 17 -7.47 -5.59 2.56
C GLN A 17 -7.86 -4.39 1.68
N THR A 18 -7.50 -3.17 2.10
CA THR A 18 -7.71 -1.95 1.30
C THR A 18 -6.89 -2.01 0.01
N LEU A 19 -5.60 -2.33 0.12
CA LEU A 19 -4.70 -2.47 -1.03
C LEU A 19 -5.20 -3.51 -2.02
N LYS A 20 -5.58 -4.68 -1.51
CA LYS A 20 -6.17 -5.75 -2.32
C LYS A 20 -7.38 -5.28 -3.10
N THR A 21 -8.30 -4.56 -2.44
CA THR A 21 -9.53 -4.07 -3.06
C THR A 21 -9.25 -3.07 -4.17
N VAL A 22 -8.31 -2.14 -3.96
CA VAL A 22 -7.91 -1.16 -4.98
C VAL A 22 -7.17 -1.86 -6.13
N GLY A 23 -6.24 -2.76 -5.80
CA GLY A 23 -5.49 -3.56 -6.76
C GLY A 23 -6.37 -4.39 -7.68
N GLU A 24 -7.34 -5.14 -7.14
CA GLU A 24 -8.27 -5.94 -7.94
C GLU A 24 -9.15 -5.08 -8.86
N ARG A 25 -9.50 -3.86 -8.46
CA ARG A 25 -10.30 -2.93 -9.27
C ARG A 25 -9.50 -2.25 -10.37
N ARG A 26 -8.24 -1.89 -10.12
CA ARG A 26 -7.40 -1.07 -11.01
C ARG A 26 -6.39 -1.87 -11.82
N LEU A 27 -5.95 -3.02 -11.32
CA LEU A 27 -4.93 -3.90 -11.90
C LEU A 27 -5.51 -5.29 -12.14
N ASP A 28 -6.69 -5.36 -12.74
CA ASP A 28 -7.21 -6.63 -13.23
C ASP A 28 -6.26 -7.23 -14.29
N ARG A 29 -6.46 -8.51 -14.63
CA ARG A 29 -5.57 -9.23 -15.54
C ARG A 29 -5.41 -8.53 -16.89
N GLN A 30 -6.49 -7.98 -17.44
CA GLN A 30 -6.45 -7.31 -18.74
C GLN A 30 -5.66 -6.00 -18.68
N THR A 31 -5.86 -5.21 -17.62
CA THR A 31 -5.13 -3.96 -17.42
C THR A 31 -3.64 -4.21 -17.23
N ARG A 32 -3.26 -5.22 -16.44
CA ARG A 32 -1.84 -5.60 -16.25
C ARG A 32 -1.16 -5.97 -17.57
N LEU A 33 -1.82 -6.79 -18.40
CA LEU A 33 -1.28 -7.19 -19.70
C LEU A 33 -1.12 -6.00 -20.65
N ARG A 34 -2.11 -5.09 -20.69
CA ARG A 34 -2.02 -3.88 -21.51
C ARG A 34 -0.88 -2.97 -21.07
N LEU A 35 -0.75 -2.71 -19.76
CA LEU A 35 0.31 -1.86 -19.22
C LEU A 35 1.71 -2.45 -19.50
N ASP A 36 1.84 -3.78 -19.43
CA ASP A 36 3.08 -4.49 -19.78
C ASP A 36 3.40 -4.40 -21.28
N GLU A 37 2.41 -4.60 -22.15
CA GLU A 37 2.56 -4.46 -23.61
C GLU A 37 2.94 -3.04 -24.03
N GLU A 38 2.39 -2.04 -23.34
CA GLU A 38 2.63 -0.62 -23.61
C GLU A 38 3.87 -0.04 -22.90
N ASP A 39 4.56 -0.84 -22.07
CA ASP A 39 5.66 -0.40 -21.16
C ASP A 39 5.27 0.85 -20.34
N HIS A 40 4.03 0.85 -19.81
CA HIS A 40 3.43 2.02 -19.20
C HIS A 40 3.26 1.86 -17.68
N PHE A 41 3.81 2.81 -16.92
CA PHE A 41 3.66 2.83 -15.47
C PHE A 41 2.30 3.39 -15.03
N PRO A 42 1.53 2.69 -14.18
CA PRO A 42 0.17 3.10 -13.78
C PRO A 42 0.19 4.24 -12.75
N SER A 43 0.51 5.45 -13.22
CA SER A 43 0.64 6.65 -12.37
C SER A 43 -0.66 7.02 -11.67
N GLU A 44 -1.80 6.81 -12.32
CA GLU A 44 -3.12 7.11 -11.76
C GLU A 44 -3.44 6.23 -10.55
N LEU A 45 -3.00 4.97 -10.56
CA LEU A 45 -3.14 4.09 -9.40
C LEU A 45 -2.29 4.58 -8.24
N VAL A 46 -1.04 4.96 -8.51
CA VAL A 46 -0.16 5.49 -7.45
C VAL A 46 -0.75 6.75 -6.84
N GLN A 47 -1.30 7.65 -7.64
CA GLN A 47 -1.99 8.84 -7.11
C GLN A 47 -3.20 8.49 -6.24
N GLU A 48 -3.96 7.45 -6.58
CA GLU A 48 -5.06 6.95 -5.75
C GLU A 48 -4.56 6.38 -4.42
N LEU A 49 -3.52 5.52 -4.46
CA LEU A 49 -2.92 4.92 -3.26
C LEU A 49 -2.30 5.95 -2.33
N LEU A 50 -1.69 7.01 -2.87
CA LEU A 50 -1.11 8.09 -2.07
C LEU A 50 -2.13 9.20 -1.77
N GLY A 51 -3.32 9.14 -2.35
CA GLY A 51 -4.39 10.10 -2.15
C GLY A 51 -5.04 10.01 -0.77
N PRO A 52 -5.96 10.93 -0.44
CA PRO A 52 -6.59 11.00 0.87
C PRO A 52 -7.48 9.79 1.21
N ASP A 53 -7.95 9.05 0.20
CA ASP A 53 -8.84 7.91 0.38
C ASP A 53 -8.11 6.66 0.91
N VAL A 54 -6.84 6.47 0.52
CA VAL A 54 -6.03 5.31 0.93
C VAL A 54 -4.89 5.71 1.86
N GLY A 55 -4.21 6.82 1.57
CA GLY A 55 -3.17 7.36 2.45
C GLY A 55 -1.94 6.45 2.62
N LEU A 56 -1.62 5.59 1.66
CA LEU A 56 -0.55 4.58 1.80
C LEU A 56 0.81 5.21 2.15
N HIS A 57 1.07 6.44 1.69
CA HIS A 57 2.28 7.19 2.03
C HIS A 57 2.47 7.44 3.53
N LEU A 58 1.38 7.44 4.32
CA LEU A 58 1.41 7.67 5.77
C LEU A 58 1.84 6.42 6.54
N LEU A 59 1.83 5.24 5.91
CA LEU A 59 2.03 3.97 6.60
C LEU A 59 3.37 3.88 7.33
N PHE A 60 4.44 4.45 6.77
CA PHE A 60 5.78 4.44 7.35
C PHE A 60 6.16 5.73 8.04
N LEU A 61 5.28 6.72 8.06
CA LEU A 61 5.55 7.94 8.79
C LEU A 61 5.35 7.73 10.29
N PRO A 62 6.13 8.41 11.14
CA PRO A 62 5.91 8.38 12.58
C PRO A 62 4.52 8.90 12.96
N GLU A 63 3.94 8.36 14.03
CA GLU A 63 2.61 8.79 14.52
C GLU A 63 2.60 10.28 14.91
N GLU A 64 3.73 10.83 15.35
CA GLU A 64 3.83 12.24 15.78
C GLU A 64 3.62 13.24 14.63
N VAL A 65 3.73 12.79 13.38
CA VAL A 65 3.47 13.59 12.17
C VAL A 65 2.22 13.10 11.42
N GLY A 66 1.37 12.30 12.07
CA GLY A 66 0.12 11.78 11.50
C GLY A 66 0.28 10.52 10.67
N GLY A 67 1.40 9.81 10.79
CA GLY A 67 1.60 8.50 10.18
C GLY A 67 1.04 7.33 11.02
N LEU A 68 1.25 6.11 10.54
CA LEU A 68 0.83 4.88 11.24
C LEU A 68 1.97 4.17 11.98
N GLY A 69 3.22 4.63 11.87
CA GLY A 69 4.34 4.03 12.59
C GLY A 69 4.74 2.62 12.12
N GLY A 70 4.40 2.28 10.87
CA GLY A 70 4.70 0.98 10.27
C GLY A 70 6.21 0.68 10.23
N GLY A 71 6.53 -0.60 10.43
CA GLY A 71 7.88 -1.12 10.46
C GLY A 71 8.25 -1.93 9.22
N GLY A 72 9.44 -2.53 9.23
CA GLY A 72 9.94 -3.34 8.11
C GLY A 72 9.05 -4.55 7.78
N ARG A 73 8.37 -5.14 8.79
CA ARG A 73 7.38 -6.21 8.58
C ARG A 73 6.23 -5.72 7.71
N ASP A 74 5.70 -4.54 8.00
CA ASP A 74 4.54 -3.99 7.29
C ASP A 74 4.91 -3.65 5.85
N LEU A 75 6.11 -3.11 5.62
CA LEU A 75 6.65 -2.89 4.27
C LEU A 75 6.74 -4.17 3.46
N PHE A 76 7.26 -5.23 4.06
CA PHE A 76 7.33 -6.52 3.41
C PHE A 76 5.93 -7.01 2.99
N ARG A 77 4.96 -6.94 3.90
CA ARG A 77 3.58 -7.43 3.65
C ARG A 77 2.83 -6.59 2.61
N VAL A 78 2.96 -5.27 2.67
CA VAL A 78 2.40 -4.36 1.65
C VAL A 78 3.01 -4.64 0.27
N SER A 79 4.32 -4.91 0.22
CA SER A 79 5.00 -5.24 -1.05
C SER A 79 4.52 -6.58 -1.61
N GLU A 80 4.31 -7.59 -0.77
CA GLU A 80 3.75 -8.89 -1.19
C GLU A 80 2.34 -8.75 -1.77
N GLU A 81 1.48 -7.91 -1.18
CA GLU A 81 0.10 -7.73 -1.65
C GLU A 81 0.03 -7.00 -3.01
N MET A 82 1.02 -6.15 -3.31
CA MET A 82 1.04 -5.35 -4.54
C MET A 82 1.76 -6.02 -5.72
N ALA A 83 2.51 -7.10 -5.49
CA ALA A 83 3.25 -7.83 -6.53
C ALA A 83 2.30 -8.65 -7.43
#